data_AF-A0A5J4QJU4-F1
#
_entry.id   AF-A0A5J4QJU4-F1
#
_cell.length_a   1.000
_cell.length_b   1.000
_cell.length_c   1.000
_cell.angle_alpha   90.00
_cell.angle_beta   90.00
_cell.angle_gamma   90.00
#
_symmetry.space_group_name_H-M   'P 1'
#
loop_
_entity.id
_entity.type
_entity.pdbx_description
1 polymer ?
#
loop_
_entity_poly.entity_id
_entity_poly.type
_entity_poly.pdbx_seq_one_letter_code
_entity_poly.pdbx_strand_id
1 'polypeptide(L)'
;MPDMRLIEMWADEYLSLLKKYRNHPSILFWTVNNEMKFYDNEPDMEKRKTKMQIISNVVKRIRLIDPTRPICFDSNYRRREDIFGKDFFKEIDDGDIDDIHSYINWYDYSVFKQFNGEFQERNYNNGRPLISQEMSTGYPNNETGHATRAYTLLHQNPQTLIGYQAYAFGNPEAFLKVQSFITGELAEALRRSNDKASGILHFALLTWFRNVYDARNIEPYPTYYAVQRALQPVLATAELWGRHFYAGENLPARFCIINDLEDGRKLKPGILHWWIESESGERLSTGKINTDEIDSYKRLWITPQIIIPEHLPADKLKAKLKLRYTEEGNQMSVNEYEILLANKEWVRTAVGNKNIVLVGNDEASKTLNHIGLKYTKTNGIADALKAKSDLIILSGLDKSISAGVLKEIRNYVANGGKAIILNSEEASQVLYPEYITGWIKPTEGDIVNMEVSESPVFDDIDLLELRYFNNNKREIPVACHYAFKVNRNDHVEALASQMKIHGYINGEMKERAEYVEKIKGFPIVRISDGKGEVLISSMAHDKTTTDPVVARLLFNMVNNMLK
;
A
#
# COMPACT_ATOMS: atom_id res chain seq x y z
N MET A 1 -11.88 38.30 -1.82
CA MET A 1 -10.59 38.75 -1.24
C MET A 1 -10.89 39.38 0.11
N PRO A 2 -10.09 39.14 1.16
CA PRO A 2 -10.13 39.92 2.39
C PRO A 2 -9.86 41.41 2.12
N ASP A 3 -10.22 42.28 3.07
CA ASP A 3 -9.85 43.71 3.06
C ASP A 3 -8.32 43.84 3.04
N MET A 4 -7.78 44.71 2.16
CA MET A 4 -6.34 44.91 2.03
C MET A 4 -5.66 45.37 3.33
N ARG A 5 -6.37 46.07 4.21
CA ARG A 5 -5.83 46.46 5.53
C ARG A 5 -5.54 45.25 6.41
N LEU A 6 -6.36 44.19 6.31
CA LEU A 6 -6.13 42.95 7.05
C LEU A 6 -4.94 42.17 6.47
N ILE A 7 -4.79 42.20 5.14
CA ILE A 7 -3.66 41.57 4.45
C ILE A 7 -2.34 42.26 4.83
N GLU A 8 -2.31 43.60 4.83
CA GLU A 8 -1.12 44.34 5.27
C GLU A 8 -0.82 44.12 6.75
N MET A 9 -1.84 44.12 7.61
CA MET A 9 -1.67 43.82 9.04
C MET A 9 -1.06 42.44 9.26
N TRP A 10 -1.56 41.40 8.56
CA TRP A 10 -0.98 40.06 8.60
C TRP A 10 0.47 40.05 8.12
N ALA A 11 0.75 40.71 6.99
CA ALA A 11 2.11 40.76 6.44
C ALA A 11 3.08 41.45 7.41
N ASP A 12 2.68 42.57 8.01
CA ASP A 12 3.49 43.31 8.99
C ASP A 12 3.78 42.48 10.25
N GLU A 13 2.78 41.75 10.76
CA GLU A 13 2.92 40.86 11.89
C GLU A 13 3.91 39.72 11.58
N TYR A 14 3.71 39.02 10.46
CA TYR A 14 4.58 37.93 10.01
C TYR A 14 6.02 38.41 9.79
N LEU A 15 6.22 39.53 9.09
CA LEU A 15 7.53 40.11 8.83
C LEU A 15 8.23 40.58 10.11
N SER A 16 7.47 41.03 11.12
CA SER A 16 8.02 41.40 12.43
C SER A 16 8.56 40.17 13.19
N LEU A 17 7.83 39.05 13.15
CA LEU A 17 8.28 37.77 13.71
C LEU A 17 9.53 37.28 12.99
N LEU A 18 9.53 37.29 11.66
CA LEU A 18 10.67 36.92 10.84
C LEU A 18 11.90 37.77 11.19
N LYS A 19 11.71 39.09 11.25
CA LYS A 19 12.78 40.02 11.64
C LYS A 19 13.34 39.67 13.02
N LYS A 20 12.50 39.34 14.00
CA LYS A 20 12.95 38.98 15.35
C LYS A 20 13.85 37.73 15.34
N TYR A 21 13.51 36.72 14.54
CA TYR A 21 14.16 35.40 14.61
C TYR A 21 15.22 35.12 13.54
N ARG A 22 15.38 35.99 12.52
CA ARG A 22 16.31 35.80 11.37
C ARG A 22 17.78 35.48 11.69
N ASN A 23 18.25 35.77 12.89
CA ASN A 23 19.62 35.45 13.29
C ASN A 23 19.74 34.10 14.01
N HIS A 24 18.64 33.36 14.19
CA HIS A 24 18.68 32.06 14.84
C HIS A 24 19.25 31.01 13.89
N PRO A 25 20.32 30.28 14.27
CA PRO A 25 21.04 29.38 13.37
C PRO A 25 20.24 28.14 12.97
N SER A 26 19.22 27.76 13.74
CA SER A 26 18.37 26.59 13.41
C SER A 26 17.31 26.85 12.34
N ILE A 27 17.14 28.09 11.89
CA ILE A 27 16.18 28.41 10.84
C ILE A 27 16.83 28.08 9.49
N LEU A 28 16.26 27.11 8.78
CA LEU A 28 16.78 26.65 7.49
C LEU A 28 16.19 27.44 6.31
N PHE A 29 14.89 27.68 6.34
CA PHE A 29 14.15 28.44 5.33
C PHE A 29 12.86 29.03 5.93
N TRP A 30 12.23 29.94 5.20
CA TRP A 30 10.96 30.58 5.60
C TRP A 30 9.80 30.05 4.76
N THR A 31 8.69 29.67 5.40
CA THR A 31 7.44 29.33 4.70
C THR A 31 6.40 30.40 5.02
N VAL A 32 5.85 31.06 4.01
CA VAL A 32 4.94 32.22 4.22
C VAL A 32 3.63 31.79 4.89
N ASN A 33 3.08 30.64 4.52
CA ASN A 33 1.82 30.12 5.05
C ASN A 33 1.72 28.60 4.84
N ASN A 34 0.60 28.00 5.26
CA ASN A 34 0.31 26.58 5.04
C ASN A 34 -0.97 26.40 4.21
N GLU A 35 -0.85 25.71 3.07
CA GLU A 35 -1.96 25.26 2.21
C GLU A 35 -3.02 26.35 1.90
N MET A 36 -2.57 27.53 1.47
CA MET A 36 -3.48 28.59 1.01
C MET A 36 -4.30 28.15 -0.22
N LYS A 37 -3.77 27.25 -1.05
CA LYS A 37 -4.41 26.54 -2.18
C LYS A 37 -5.12 27.38 -3.24
N PHE A 38 -5.05 28.71 -3.18
CA PHE A 38 -5.72 29.57 -4.16
C PHE A 38 -5.13 29.44 -5.56
N TYR A 39 -3.84 29.09 -5.69
CA TYR A 39 -3.17 28.88 -6.97
C TYR A 39 -3.75 27.67 -7.73
N ASP A 40 -4.36 26.72 -7.03
CA ASP A 40 -5.06 25.58 -7.60
C ASP A 40 -6.58 25.81 -7.68
N ASN A 41 -7.16 26.35 -6.61
CA ASN A 41 -8.61 26.30 -6.37
C ASN A 41 -9.38 27.59 -6.72
N GLU A 42 -8.73 28.73 -6.90
CA GLU A 42 -9.44 29.98 -7.29
C GLU A 42 -9.83 29.92 -8.77
N PRO A 43 -11.11 29.78 -9.15
CA PRO A 43 -11.50 29.60 -10.55
C PRO A 43 -11.29 30.85 -11.40
N ASP A 44 -11.28 32.04 -10.79
CA ASP A 44 -11.09 33.31 -11.47
C ASP A 44 -9.59 33.62 -11.64
N MET A 45 -9.10 33.56 -12.88
CA MET A 45 -7.68 33.70 -13.19
C MET A 45 -7.11 35.06 -12.77
N GLU A 46 -7.88 36.15 -12.89
CA GLU A 46 -7.39 37.49 -12.51
C GLU A 46 -7.33 37.65 -10.99
N LYS A 47 -8.31 37.10 -10.26
CA LYS A 47 -8.21 37.03 -8.80
C LYS A 47 -7.05 36.12 -8.35
N ARG A 48 -6.83 35.01 -9.05
CA ARG A 48 -5.72 34.09 -8.78
C ARG A 48 -4.37 34.78 -8.95
N LYS A 49 -4.15 35.50 -10.05
CA LYS A 49 -2.95 36.32 -10.29
C LYS A 49 -2.79 37.43 -9.25
N THR A 50 -3.89 38.10 -8.87
CA THR A 50 -3.87 39.13 -7.83
C THR A 50 -3.40 38.56 -6.48
N LYS A 51 -3.90 37.40 -6.09
CA LYS A 51 -3.45 36.70 -4.88
C LYS A 51 -1.97 36.30 -4.95
N MET A 52 -1.51 35.79 -6.09
CA MET A 52 -0.09 35.50 -6.31
C MET A 52 0.77 36.77 -6.13
N GLN A 53 0.35 37.91 -6.69
CA GLN A 53 1.08 39.17 -6.58
C GLN A 53 1.19 39.65 -5.12
N ILE A 54 0.13 39.52 -4.34
CA ILE A 54 0.11 39.89 -2.92
C ILE A 54 1.18 39.11 -2.15
N ILE A 55 1.21 37.79 -2.29
CA ILE A 55 2.20 36.96 -1.60
C ILE A 55 3.61 37.23 -2.14
N SER A 56 3.77 37.41 -3.46
CA SER A 56 5.05 37.81 -4.06
C SER A 56 5.60 39.12 -3.49
N ASN A 57 4.74 40.11 -3.20
CA ASN A 57 5.16 41.33 -2.52
C ASN A 57 5.66 41.06 -1.10
N VAL A 58 5.03 40.12 -0.37
CA VAL A 58 5.51 39.68 0.94
C VAL A 58 6.86 38.98 0.81
N VAL A 59 7.04 38.06 -0.13
CA VAL A 59 8.32 37.38 -0.40
C VAL A 59 9.45 38.38 -0.66
N LYS A 60 9.20 39.39 -1.51
CA LYS A 60 10.16 40.48 -1.76
C LYS A 60 10.53 41.23 -0.48
N ARG A 61 9.57 41.48 0.41
CA ARG A 61 9.82 42.10 1.74
C ARG A 61 10.60 41.17 2.68
N ILE A 62 10.37 39.85 2.62
CA ILE A 62 11.16 38.86 3.38
C ILE A 62 12.63 38.95 2.97
N ARG A 63 12.95 38.96 1.67
CA ARG A 63 14.33 39.04 1.17
C ARG A 63 15.07 40.30 1.63
N LEU A 64 14.36 41.42 1.84
CA LEU A 64 14.95 42.63 2.42
C LEU A 64 15.30 42.48 3.91
N ILE A 65 14.54 41.66 4.65
CA ILE A 65 14.75 41.43 6.08
C ILE A 65 15.81 40.35 6.30
N ASP A 66 15.72 39.25 5.56
CA ASP A 66 16.65 38.12 5.58
C ASP A 66 17.00 37.71 4.14
N PRO A 67 18.13 38.19 3.59
CA PRO A 67 18.56 37.86 2.24
C PRO A 67 19.28 36.50 2.16
N THR A 68 19.44 35.78 3.28
CA THR A 68 20.38 34.64 3.37
C THR A 68 19.74 33.27 3.30
N ARG A 69 18.40 33.18 3.46
CA ARG A 69 17.68 31.92 3.54
C ARG A 69 16.71 31.72 2.38
N PRO A 70 16.52 30.47 1.91
CA PRO A 70 15.46 30.15 0.95
C PRO A 70 14.07 30.47 1.49
N ILE A 71 13.13 30.69 0.58
CA ILE A 71 11.73 30.97 0.88
C ILE A 71 10.84 29.93 0.19
N CYS A 72 10.00 29.24 0.95
CA CYS A 72 8.86 28.49 0.45
C CYS A 72 7.64 29.42 0.40
N PHE A 73 7.04 29.56 -0.77
CA PHE A 73 5.93 30.49 -1.02
C PHE A 73 4.69 30.17 -0.20
N ASP A 74 4.39 28.90 -0.04
CA ASP A 74 3.30 28.34 0.74
C ASP A 74 3.60 26.86 0.95
N SER A 75 3.30 26.31 2.13
CA SER A 75 3.45 24.87 2.32
C SER A 75 2.49 24.13 1.40
N ASN A 76 2.94 23.05 0.75
CA ASN A 76 2.24 22.36 -0.34
C ASN A 76 2.08 23.19 -1.64
N TYR A 77 3.05 24.06 -1.94
CA TYR A 77 3.16 24.80 -3.19
C TYR A 77 4.21 24.23 -4.14
N ARG A 78 3.83 24.07 -5.40
CA ARG A 78 4.75 23.86 -6.51
C ARG A 78 4.54 24.93 -7.55
N ARG A 79 5.61 25.45 -8.16
CA ARG A 79 5.48 26.37 -9.29
C ARG A 79 4.61 25.75 -10.40
N ARG A 80 3.55 26.47 -10.78
CA ARG A 80 2.53 26.04 -11.76
C ARG A 80 2.70 26.74 -13.12
N GLU A 81 3.83 26.50 -13.79
CA GLU A 81 4.04 27.01 -15.16
C GLU A 81 2.98 26.51 -16.15
N ASP A 82 2.38 25.35 -15.87
CA ASP A 82 1.26 24.75 -16.59
C ASP A 82 -0.04 25.56 -16.49
N ILE A 83 -0.20 26.37 -15.44
CA ILE A 83 -1.37 27.24 -15.23
C ILE A 83 -1.10 28.68 -15.69
N PHE A 84 0.02 29.26 -15.25
CA PHE A 84 0.27 30.69 -15.41
C PHE A 84 1.17 31.03 -16.61
N GLY A 85 1.87 30.04 -17.17
CA GLY A 85 2.90 30.25 -18.17
C GLY A 85 4.21 30.79 -17.56
N LYS A 86 5.32 30.56 -18.28
CA LYS A 86 6.68 30.96 -17.84
C LYS A 86 6.83 32.47 -17.67
N ASP A 87 6.19 33.26 -18.53
CA ASP A 87 6.33 34.71 -18.53
C ASP A 87 5.77 35.36 -17.26
N PHE A 88 4.74 34.77 -16.66
CA PHE A 88 4.17 35.27 -15.41
C PHE A 88 5.19 35.28 -14.26
N PHE A 89 6.03 34.24 -14.19
CA PHE A 89 7.05 34.10 -13.15
C PHE A 89 8.29 34.99 -13.38
N LYS A 90 8.33 35.82 -14.43
CA LYS A 90 9.36 36.86 -14.58
C LYS A 90 9.17 38.03 -13.63
N GLU A 91 7.93 38.32 -13.25
CA GLU A 91 7.58 39.48 -12.40
C GLU A 91 7.14 39.06 -10.97
N ILE A 92 6.76 37.79 -10.83
CA ILE A 92 6.30 37.16 -9.60
C ILE A 92 7.45 36.46 -8.90
N ASP A 93 7.69 36.82 -7.64
CA ASP A 93 8.61 36.09 -6.77
C ASP A 93 7.81 35.06 -5.97
N ASP A 94 7.79 33.81 -6.46
CA ASP A 94 7.14 32.66 -5.82
C ASP A 94 8.13 31.84 -4.97
N GLY A 95 9.14 32.51 -4.40
CA GLY A 95 10.16 31.87 -3.58
C GLY A 95 11.04 30.90 -4.38
N ASP A 96 11.73 30.04 -3.64
CA ASP A 96 12.85 29.23 -4.14
C ASP A 96 12.52 27.73 -4.18
N ILE A 97 11.55 27.28 -3.38
CA ILE A 97 11.28 25.87 -3.08
C ILE A 97 9.98 25.39 -3.71
N ASP A 98 9.96 24.15 -4.20
CA ASP A 98 8.74 23.39 -4.42
C ASP A 98 8.51 22.45 -3.24
N ASP A 99 7.35 22.55 -2.60
CA ASP A 99 6.92 21.76 -1.46
C ASP A 99 5.63 21.00 -1.81
N ILE A 100 5.64 19.68 -1.60
CA ILE A 100 4.49 18.82 -1.92
C ILE A 100 4.08 18.05 -0.67
N HIS A 101 2.81 18.15 -0.30
CA HIS A 101 2.24 17.27 0.70
C HIS A 101 1.64 16.03 0.02
N SER A 102 1.79 14.88 0.67
CA SER A 102 1.14 13.65 0.24
C SER A 102 0.83 12.76 1.43
N TYR A 103 -0.29 12.07 1.35
CA TYR A 103 -0.88 11.23 2.38
C TYR A 103 -1.01 9.81 1.81
N ILE A 104 0.14 9.16 1.63
CA ILE A 104 0.31 7.85 0.99
C ILE A 104 -0.38 6.75 1.80
N ASN A 105 -1.07 5.82 1.14
CA ASN A 105 -1.93 4.80 1.79
C ASN A 105 -3.06 5.38 2.68
N TRP A 106 -3.32 6.69 2.63
CA TRP A 106 -4.35 7.34 3.44
C TRP A 106 -5.35 8.11 2.57
N TYR A 107 -4.91 9.15 1.87
CA TYR A 107 -5.71 9.89 0.88
C TYR A 107 -5.30 9.58 -0.56
N ASP A 108 -4.06 9.13 -0.74
CA ASP A 108 -3.45 8.91 -2.05
C ASP A 108 -3.35 7.41 -2.37
N TYR A 109 -2.38 7.06 -3.20
CA TYR A 109 -2.10 5.71 -3.67
C TYR A 109 -1.23 4.91 -2.69
N SER A 110 -1.01 3.63 -3.00
CA SER A 110 -0.14 2.74 -2.24
C SER A 110 1.34 3.15 -2.26
N VAL A 111 2.07 2.87 -1.18
CA VAL A 111 3.50 3.14 -0.97
C VAL A 111 4.37 2.53 -2.07
N PHE A 112 3.92 1.42 -2.68
CA PHE A 112 4.61 0.80 -3.81
C PHE A 112 4.72 1.70 -5.04
N LYS A 113 3.86 2.73 -5.16
CA LYS A 113 3.98 3.76 -6.21
C LYS A 113 5.05 4.82 -5.90
N GLN A 114 5.92 4.61 -4.93
CA GLN A 114 7.04 5.50 -4.61
C GLN A 114 8.39 4.81 -4.81
N PHE A 115 8.39 3.56 -5.29
CA PHE A 115 9.60 2.74 -5.40
C PHE A 115 10.44 3.09 -6.63
N ASN A 116 9.91 3.80 -7.62
CA ASN A 116 10.61 4.15 -8.86
C ASN A 116 10.88 5.66 -9.04
N GLY A 117 10.73 6.46 -7.97
CA GLY A 117 11.02 7.89 -8.02
C GLY A 117 9.84 8.73 -8.52
N GLU A 118 8.63 8.22 -8.37
CA GLU A 118 7.41 8.85 -8.85
C GLU A 118 7.13 10.21 -8.18
N PHE A 119 7.60 10.41 -6.94
CA PHE A 119 7.49 11.68 -6.24
C PHE A 119 8.25 12.79 -6.98
N GLN A 120 9.52 12.58 -7.31
CA GLN A 120 10.30 13.57 -8.04
C GLN A 120 9.86 13.69 -9.51
N GLU A 121 9.47 12.58 -10.15
CA GLU A 121 9.01 12.58 -11.54
C GLU A 121 7.82 13.52 -11.73
N ARG A 122 6.87 13.51 -10.78
CA ARG A 122 5.64 14.31 -10.88
C ARG A 122 5.83 15.76 -10.49
N ASN A 123 6.82 16.08 -9.66
CA ASN A 123 6.83 17.32 -8.88
C ASN A 123 8.08 18.19 -9.04
N TYR A 124 9.19 17.66 -9.56
CA TYR A 124 10.43 18.40 -9.64
C TYR A 124 10.40 19.46 -10.76
N ASN A 125 10.57 20.73 -10.41
CA ASN A 125 10.93 21.78 -11.37
C ASN A 125 12.44 22.01 -11.38
N ASN A 126 13.01 22.16 -12.57
CA ASN A 126 14.46 22.33 -12.71
C ASN A 126 14.96 23.60 -12.01
N GLY A 127 15.99 23.46 -11.18
CA GLY A 127 16.61 24.57 -10.46
C GLY A 127 15.90 24.98 -9.17
N ARG A 128 14.85 24.25 -8.75
CA ARG A 128 14.16 24.44 -7.48
C ARG A 128 14.35 23.21 -6.60
N PRO A 129 14.75 23.36 -5.31
CA PRO A 129 14.71 22.25 -4.37
C PRO A 129 13.28 21.72 -4.24
N LEU A 130 13.13 20.40 -4.37
CA LEU A 130 11.87 19.70 -4.13
C LEU A 130 11.89 19.12 -2.72
N ILE A 131 10.97 19.55 -1.87
CA ILE A 131 10.82 19.05 -0.51
C ILE A 131 9.38 18.57 -0.25
N SER A 132 9.17 18.01 0.94
CA SER A 132 7.85 17.83 1.52
C SER A 132 7.88 18.29 2.97
N GLN A 133 7.03 19.24 3.35
CA GLN A 133 6.82 19.64 4.73
C GLN A 133 5.78 18.74 5.45
N GLU A 134 4.94 18.03 4.69
CA GLU A 134 4.03 17.01 5.21
C GLU A 134 3.96 15.77 4.30
N MET A 135 4.63 14.70 4.73
CA MET A 135 4.54 13.39 4.10
C MET A 135 4.00 12.36 5.09
N SER A 136 2.74 11.97 4.95
CA SER A 136 2.03 11.14 5.93
C SER A 136 1.54 9.82 5.37
N THR A 137 1.25 8.89 6.29
CA THR A 137 0.57 7.63 5.98
C THR A 137 -0.61 7.35 6.90
N GLY A 138 -1.17 8.40 7.51
CA GLY A 138 -2.18 8.29 8.56
C GLY A 138 -1.57 8.09 9.94
N TYR A 139 -2.40 8.26 10.97
CA TYR A 139 -1.94 8.34 12.35
C TYR A 139 -2.90 7.70 13.37
N PRO A 140 -2.35 7.01 14.39
CA PRO A 140 -3.13 6.44 15.45
C PRO A 140 -3.61 7.51 16.42
N ASN A 141 -4.57 7.14 17.25
CA ASN A 141 -4.83 7.83 18.48
C ASN A 141 -3.62 7.67 19.42
N ASN A 142 -3.06 8.79 19.88
CA ASN A 142 -1.90 8.80 20.77
C ASN A 142 -2.08 7.95 22.03
N GLU A 143 -3.28 7.90 22.61
CA GLU A 143 -3.48 7.21 23.90
C GLU A 143 -3.69 5.71 23.76
N THR A 144 -4.37 5.28 22.68
CA THR A 144 -4.86 3.91 22.57
C THR A 144 -4.23 3.11 21.43
N GLY A 145 -3.47 3.75 20.53
CA GLY A 145 -2.88 3.11 19.35
C GLY A 145 -3.89 2.74 18.26
N HIS A 146 -5.20 2.90 18.50
CA HIS A 146 -6.24 2.60 17.52
C HIS A 146 -6.21 3.63 16.39
N ALA A 147 -6.79 3.28 15.24
CA ALA A 147 -7.04 4.27 14.21
C ALA A 147 -7.93 5.41 14.74
N THR A 148 -7.65 6.63 14.33
CA THR A 148 -8.45 7.80 14.75
C THR A 148 -9.88 7.67 14.22
N ARG A 149 -10.86 7.60 15.13
CA ARG A 149 -12.27 7.29 14.84
C ARG A 149 -12.91 8.13 13.74
N ALA A 150 -12.56 9.42 13.64
CA ALA A 150 -13.08 10.29 12.59
C ALA A 150 -12.76 9.75 11.19
N TYR A 151 -11.55 9.22 10.98
CA TYR A 151 -11.13 8.63 9.71
C TYR A 151 -11.85 7.33 9.40
N THR A 152 -12.14 6.53 10.42
CA THR A 152 -12.97 5.34 10.30
C THR A 152 -14.37 5.70 9.79
N LEU A 153 -14.98 6.78 10.26
CA LEU A 153 -16.37 7.11 9.96
C LEU A 153 -16.56 7.99 8.72
N LEU A 154 -15.68 8.98 8.52
CA LEU A 154 -15.82 10.00 7.47
C LEU A 154 -15.07 9.64 6.19
N HIS A 155 -14.03 8.80 6.28
CA HIS A 155 -13.12 8.55 5.17
C HIS A 155 -12.95 7.05 4.82
N GLN A 156 -13.23 6.16 5.77
CA GLN A 156 -12.98 4.72 5.70
C GLN A 156 -11.51 4.32 5.47
N ASN A 157 -10.55 5.26 5.55
CA ASN A 157 -9.14 4.98 5.27
C ASN A 157 -8.59 3.83 6.13
N PRO A 158 -8.81 3.79 7.45
CA PRO A 158 -8.30 2.70 8.28
C PRO A 158 -8.88 1.33 7.90
N GLN A 159 -10.17 1.27 7.54
CA GLN A 159 -10.82 0.03 7.11
C GLN A 159 -10.21 -0.51 5.81
N THR A 160 -9.75 0.36 4.91
CA THR A 160 -9.01 -0.09 3.72
C THR A 160 -7.71 -0.82 4.12
N LEU A 161 -7.05 -0.35 5.18
CA LEU A 161 -5.76 -0.90 5.63
C LEU A 161 -5.89 -2.17 6.49
N ILE A 162 -6.89 -2.26 7.36
CA ILE A 162 -7.00 -3.33 8.37
C ILE A 162 -8.42 -3.88 8.58
N GLY A 163 -9.38 -3.57 7.70
CA GLY A 163 -10.74 -4.10 7.76
C GLY A 163 -11.44 -3.76 9.08
N TYR A 164 -12.11 -4.75 9.66
CA TYR A 164 -12.85 -4.56 10.92
C TYR A 164 -11.95 -4.29 12.14
N GLN A 165 -10.64 -4.53 12.06
CA GLN A 165 -9.72 -4.14 13.14
C GLN A 165 -9.57 -2.62 13.30
N ALA A 166 -10.10 -1.82 12.35
CA ALA A 166 -10.15 -0.36 12.44
C ALA A 166 -11.16 0.19 13.45
N TYR A 167 -12.11 -0.63 13.92
CA TYR A 167 -13.13 -0.22 14.88
C TYR A 167 -12.60 -0.30 16.32
N ALA A 168 -13.31 0.33 17.25
CA ALA A 168 -12.88 0.44 18.66
C ALA A 168 -12.79 -0.90 19.41
N PHE A 169 -13.36 -1.98 18.87
CA PHE A 169 -13.23 -3.33 19.42
C PHE A 169 -12.02 -4.09 18.87
N GLY A 170 -11.38 -3.59 17.80
CA GLY A 170 -10.24 -4.22 17.16
C GLY A 170 -8.98 -4.09 18.00
N ASN A 171 -8.02 -5.00 17.79
CA ASN A 171 -6.72 -4.89 18.45
C ASN A 171 -5.92 -3.73 17.82
N PRO A 172 -5.50 -2.70 18.59
CA PRO A 172 -4.73 -1.57 18.06
C PRO A 172 -3.42 -2.00 17.41
N GLU A 173 -2.85 -3.14 17.79
CA GLU A 173 -1.65 -3.71 17.18
C GLU A 173 -1.80 -3.88 15.67
N ALA A 174 -2.99 -4.22 15.16
CA ALA A 174 -3.21 -4.35 13.72
C ALA A 174 -2.93 -3.02 12.99
N PHE A 175 -3.44 -1.91 13.54
CA PHE A 175 -3.22 -0.58 12.95
C PHE A 175 -1.78 -0.12 13.12
N LEU A 176 -1.22 -0.26 14.33
CA LEU A 176 0.17 0.13 14.63
C LEU A 176 1.17 -0.64 13.76
N LYS A 177 0.95 -1.93 13.52
CA LYS A 177 1.77 -2.77 12.65
C LYS A 177 1.75 -2.26 11.21
N VAL A 178 0.55 -2.04 10.65
CA VAL A 178 0.43 -1.56 9.27
C VAL A 178 0.97 -0.14 9.12
N GLN A 179 0.69 0.76 10.08
CA GLN A 179 1.22 2.12 10.07
C GLN A 179 2.75 2.11 10.11
N SER A 180 3.35 1.34 11.04
CA SER A 180 4.81 1.23 11.16
C SER A 180 5.45 0.74 9.87
N PHE A 181 4.82 -0.24 9.20
CA PHE A 181 5.26 -0.73 7.90
C PHE A 181 5.22 0.37 6.83
N ILE A 182 4.05 0.97 6.58
CA ILE A 182 3.89 1.92 5.47
C ILE A 182 4.68 3.22 5.69
N THR A 183 4.81 3.72 6.93
CA THR A 183 5.59 4.94 7.21
C THR A 183 7.09 4.70 7.03
N GLY A 184 7.61 3.59 7.56
CA GLY A 184 9.02 3.22 7.40
C GLY A 184 9.38 2.96 5.94
N GLU A 185 8.56 2.15 5.25
CA GLU A 185 8.74 1.82 3.84
C GLU A 185 8.68 3.07 2.95
N LEU A 186 7.80 4.03 3.26
CA LEU A 186 7.73 5.30 2.54
C LEU A 186 9.00 6.13 2.71
N ALA A 187 9.50 6.26 3.94
CA ALA A 187 10.74 6.99 4.22
C ALA A 187 11.94 6.39 3.45
N GLU A 188 12.04 5.07 3.42
CA GLU A 188 13.06 4.36 2.65
C GLU A 188 12.89 4.51 1.15
N ALA A 189 11.65 4.37 0.64
CA ALA A 189 11.31 4.54 -0.77
C ALA A 189 11.68 5.94 -1.28
N LEU A 190 11.36 6.96 -0.51
CA LEU A 190 11.66 8.33 -0.88
C LEU A 190 13.17 8.56 -0.97
N ARG A 191 13.95 8.08 0.00
CA ARG A 191 15.41 8.21 -0.02
C ARG A 191 16.06 7.39 -1.14
N ARG A 192 15.65 6.13 -1.33
CA ARG A 192 16.29 5.23 -2.31
C ARG A 192 16.02 5.62 -3.76
N SER A 193 14.86 6.22 -4.04
CA SER A 193 14.39 6.44 -5.41
C SER A 193 14.27 7.90 -5.84
N ASN A 194 14.43 8.87 -4.93
CA ASN A 194 14.38 10.30 -5.28
C ASN A 194 15.71 11.00 -5.05
N ASP A 195 16.60 10.94 -6.03
CA ASP A 195 17.93 11.58 -6.01
C ASP A 195 17.90 13.11 -6.24
N LYS A 196 16.75 13.67 -6.63
CA LYS A 196 16.53 15.11 -6.83
C LYS A 196 15.72 15.76 -5.71
N ALA A 197 15.11 14.97 -4.83
CA ALA A 197 14.43 15.50 -3.66
C ALA A 197 15.47 15.96 -2.62
N SER A 198 15.20 17.09 -1.97
CA SER A 198 16.13 17.76 -1.04
C SER A 198 15.77 17.54 0.43
N GLY A 199 14.63 16.92 0.74
CA GLY A 199 14.25 16.59 2.11
C GLY A 199 12.76 16.31 2.27
N ILE A 200 12.41 15.45 3.21
CA ILE A 200 11.03 15.04 3.50
C ILE A 200 10.82 15.13 5.01
N LEU A 201 9.82 15.89 5.43
CA LEU A 201 9.32 15.92 6.79
C LEU A 201 8.15 14.94 6.90
N HIS A 202 8.42 13.81 7.55
CA HIS A 202 7.40 12.80 7.78
C HIS A 202 6.39 13.27 8.84
N PHE A 203 5.12 13.27 8.47
CA PHE A 203 4.02 13.81 9.26
C PHE A 203 3.14 12.70 9.86
N ALA A 204 2.75 12.71 11.14
CA ALA A 204 3.08 13.68 12.19
C ALA A 204 3.86 12.99 13.31
N LEU A 205 5.06 13.47 13.62
CA LEU A 205 5.97 12.91 14.65
C LEU A 205 5.26 12.61 15.98
N LEU A 206 4.43 13.53 16.46
CA LEU A 206 3.72 13.39 17.74
C LEU A 206 2.89 12.10 17.79
N THR A 207 2.34 11.67 16.66
CA THR A 207 1.43 10.51 16.55
C THR A 207 2.15 9.16 16.67
N TRP A 208 3.49 9.17 16.68
CA TRP A 208 4.30 7.97 16.88
C TRP A 208 4.64 7.75 18.34
N PHE A 209 3.98 8.47 19.26
CA PHE A 209 4.16 8.34 20.70
C PHE A 209 2.81 8.29 21.42
N ARG A 210 2.80 7.66 22.59
CA ARG A 210 1.70 7.71 23.56
C ARG A 210 2.04 8.60 24.74
N ASN A 211 1.01 9.04 25.48
CA ASN A 211 1.13 9.93 26.65
C ASN A 211 1.86 11.24 26.32
N VAL A 212 1.61 11.82 25.15
CA VAL A 212 2.39 12.97 24.63
C VAL A 212 2.27 14.26 25.45
N TYR A 213 1.30 14.32 26.37
CA TYR A 213 1.14 15.40 27.33
C TYR A 213 2.01 15.23 28.60
N ASP A 214 2.62 14.07 28.82
CA ASP A 214 3.46 13.79 29.99
C ASP A 214 4.89 13.44 29.57
N ALA A 215 5.78 14.43 29.68
CA ALA A 215 7.19 14.29 29.31
C ALA A 215 7.93 13.19 30.08
N ARG A 216 7.41 12.70 31.22
CA ARG A 216 8.03 11.61 32.00
C ARG A 216 7.59 10.22 31.53
N ASN A 217 6.42 10.13 30.90
CA ASN A 217 5.78 8.86 30.54
C ASN A 217 5.51 8.73 29.03
N ILE A 218 6.05 9.66 28.22
CA ILE A 218 5.97 9.57 26.76
C ILE A 218 6.70 8.31 26.28
N GLU A 219 6.01 7.48 25.50
CA GLU A 219 6.54 6.20 25.01
C GLU A 219 6.36 6.09 23.49
N PRO A 220 7.35 5.57 22.75
CA PRO A 220 7.24 5.41 21.31
C PRO A 220 6.34 4.23 20.90
N TYR A 221 5.56 4.44 19.84
CA TYR A 221 4.93 3.37 19.06
C TYR A 221 5.93 2.75 18.06
N PRO A 222 5.64 1.56 17.50
CA PRO A 222 6.53 0.89 16.54
C PRO A 222 6.99 1.76 15.37
N THR A 223 6.13 2.66 14.89
CA THR A 223 6.41 3.60 13.80
C THR A 223 7.61 4.48 14.06
N TYR A 224 7.84 4.90 15.31
CA TYR A 224 9.03 5.68 15.68
C TYR A 224 10.31 4.91 15.32
N TYR A 225 10.39 3.63 15.70
CA TYR A 225 11.57 2.80 15.43
C TYR A 225 11.73 2.48 13.94
N ALA A 226 10.63 2.32 13.20
CA ALA A 226 10.70 2.13 11.75
C ALA A 226 11.27 3.37 11.04
N VAL A 227 10.80 4.57 11.40
CA VAL A 227 11.33 5.82 10.85
C VAL A 227 12.76 6.09 11.32
N GLN A 228 13.10 5.76 12.57
CA GLN A 228 14.46 5.85 13.09
C GLN A 228 15.43 5.02 12.24
N ARG A 229 15.06 3.79 11.85
CA ARG A 229 15.86 2.97 10.93
C ARG A 229 15.92 3.60 9.54
N ALA A 230 14.79 4.05 9.00
CA ALA A 230 14.71 4.63 7.67
C ALA A 230 15.48 5.96 7.51
N LEU A 231 15.71 6.71 8.60
CA LEU A 231 16.39 8.01 8.58
C LEU A 231 17.84 7.98 9.10
N GLN A 232 18.45 6.79 9.22
CA GLN A 232 19.88 6.68 9.52
C GLN A 232 20.73 7.44 8.48
N PRO A 233 21.81 8.15 8.88
CA PRO A 233 22.66 8.90 7.93
C PRO A 233 23.21 8.02 6.81
N VAL A 234 23.57 6.78 7.14
CA VAL A 234 23.80 5.72 6.17
C VAL A 234 22.62 4.77 6.22
N LEU A 235 21.95 4.55 5.10
CA LEU A 235 20.81 3.63 5.01
C LEU A 235 21.15 2.44 4.12
N ALA A 236 21.18 1.25 4.69
CA ALA A 236 21.05 -0.01 3.96
C ALA A 236 19.58 -0.43 3.94
N THR A 237 18.97 -0.41 2.75
CA THR A 237 17.54 -0.71 2.54
C THR A 237 17.34 -1.80 1.49
N ALA A 238 16.26 -2.58 1.60
CA ALA A 238 15.80 -3.52 0.60
C ALA A 238 14.59 -2.96 -0.16
N GLU A 239 14.66 -3.02 -1.49
CA GLU A 239 13.48 -2.97 -2.35
C GLU A 239 12.87 -4.37 -2.40
N LEU A 240 11.73 -4.53 -1.71
CA LEU A 240 10.96 -5.78 -1.68
C LEU A 240 9.48 -5.47 -1.97
N TRP A 241 8.93 -6.06 -3.03
CA TRP A 241 7.56 -5.78 -3.47
C TRP A 241 6.52 -6.70 -2.80
N GLY A 242 6.69 -8.02 -2.89
CA GLY A 242 5.82 -8.99 -2.20
C GLY A 242 6.20 -9.22 -0.74
N ARG A 243 5.35 -9.88 0.05
CA ARG A 243 5.65 -10.21 1.45
C ARG A 243 5.62 -11.70 1.78
N HIS A 244 5.16 -12.56 0.88
CA HIS A 244 5.09 -14.02 1.12
C HIS A 244 5.89 -14.79 0.07
N PHE A 245 6.64 -15.80 0.52
CA PHE A 245 7.57 -16.53 -0.32
C PHE A 245 7.60 -18.03 0.03
N TYR A 246 7.81 -18.85 -0.99
CA TYR A 246 8.00 -20.28 -0.79
C TYR A 246 9.43 -20.61 -0.34
N ALA A 247 9.54 -21.66 0.48
CA ALA A 247 10.79 -22.35 0.77
C ALA A 247 11.49 -22.81 -0.53
N GLY A 248 12.82 -22.75 -0.54
CA GLY A 248 13.67 -23.15 -1.67
C GLY A 248 13.74 -22.15 -2.84
N GLU A 249 12.93 -21.09 -2.82
CA GLU A 249 12.95 -20.07 -3.88
C GLU A 249 13.96 -18.96 -3.58
N ASN A 250 14.35 -18.22 -4.63
CA ASN A 250 15.14 -17.00 -4.48
C ASN A 250 14.23 -15.83 -4.06
N LEU A 251 14.59 -15.13 -2.99
CA LEU A 251 13.92 -13.91 -2.57
C LEU A 251 14.17 -12.78 -3.60
N PRO A 252 13.13 -12.21 -4.24
CA PRO A 252 13.27 -11.21 -5.31
C PRO A 252 13.53 -9.81 -4.72
N ALA A 253 14.63 -9.65 -3.98
CA ALA A 253 15.01 -8.40 -3.34
C ALA A 253 16.17 -7.71 -4.08
N ARG A 254 16.21 -6.38 -4.04
CA ARG A 254 17.41 -5.59 -4.32
C ARG A 254 17.79 -4.78 -3.11
N PHE A 255 19.07 -4.57 -2.87
CA PHE A 255 19.55 -3.73 -1.79
C PHE A 255 20.05 -2.39 -2.33
N CYS A 256 19.88 -1.33 -1.55
CA CYS A 256 20.41 -0.01 -1.80
C CYS A 256 21.15 0.48 -0.56
N ILE A 257 22.35 1.02 -0.74
CA ILE A 257 23.10 1.72 0.31
C ILE A 257 23.13 3.20 -0.04
N ILE A 258 22.66 4.04 0.86
CA ILE A 258 22.55 5.48 0.69
C ILE A 258 23.52 6.16 1.63
N ASN A 259 24.33 7.08 1.10
CA ASN A 259 25.25 7.89 1.89
C ASN A 259 24.73 9.32 2.06
N ASP A 260 24.10 9.60 3.20
CA ASP A 260 23.71 10.94 3.61
C ASP A 260 24.45 11.34 4.90
N LEU A 261 25.73 10.99 5.02
CA LEU A 261 26.56 11.40 6.16
C LEU A 261 26.61 12.93 6.29
N GLU A 262 26.41 13.42 7.51
CA GLU A 262 26.31 14.85 7.82
C GLU A 262 27.60 15.64 7.53
N ASP A 263 28.76 14.98 7.62
CA ASP A 263 30.06 15.57 7.31
C ASP A 263 30.35 15.63 5.80
N GLY A 264 29.45 15.10 4.96
CA GLY A 264 29.55 15.09 3.51
C GLY A 264 30.67 14.20 2.96
N ARG A 265 31.27 13.33 3.78
CA ARG A 265 32.35 12.46 3.31
C ARG A 265 31.83 11.30 2.48
N LYS A 266 32.75 10.64 1.78
CA LYS A 266 32.50 9.36 1.12
C LYS A 266 32.46 8.22 2.14
N LEU A 267 31.59 7.24 1.91
CA LEU A 267 31.72 5.94 2.57
C LEU A 267 32.87 5.19 1.92
N LYS A 268 33.80 4.71 2.74
CA LYS A 268 34.86 3.79 2.33
C LYS A 268 34.25 2.42 1.94
N PRO A 269 35.02 1.56 1.26
CA PRO A 269 34.63 0.18 1.03
C PRO A 269 34.18 -0.51 2.32
N GLY A 270 33.07 -1.22 2.23
CA GLY A 270 32.37 -1.79 3.37
C GLY A 270 31.86 -3.20 3.10
N ILE A 271 31.06 -3.71 4.05
CA ILE A 271 30.43 -5.02 3.96
C ILE A 271 28.95 -4.88 4.30
N LEU A 272 28.09 -5.27 3.36
CA LEU A 272 26.67 -5.48 3.61
C LEU A 272 26.44 -6.94 4.00
N HIS A 273 26.06 -7.14 5.25
CA HIS A 273 25.57 -8.41 5.76
C HIS A 273 24.06 -8.49 5.60
N TRP A 274 23.56 -9.65 5.21
CA TRP A 274 22.14 -9.95 5.22
C TRP A 274 21.88 -11.32 5.84
N TRP A 275 20.72 -11.48 6.45
CA TRP A 275 20.23 -12.79 6.88
C TRP A 275 18.71 -12.84 6.96
N ILE A 276 18.16 -14.03 6.83
CA ILE A 276 16.77 -14.33 7.14
C ILE A 276 16.74 -14.93 8.54
N GLU A 277 15.90 -14.37 9.41
CA GLU A 277 15.75 -14.78 10.80
C GLU A 277 14.30 -15.17 11.09
N SER A 278 14.07 -16.32 11.72
CA SER A 278 12.75 -16.72 12.21
C SER A 278 12.30 -15.87 13.41
N GLU A 279 11.02 -15.94 13.78
CA GLU A 279 10.53 -15.35 15.03
C GLU A 279 11.25 -15.86 16.30
N SER A 280 11.81 -17.08 16.27
CA SER A 280 12.60 -17.63 17.39
C SER A 280 14.05 -17.12 17.43
N GLY A 281 14.47 -16.31 16.46
CA GLY A 281 15.84 -15.81 16.34
C GLY A 281 16.81 -16.74 15.59
N GLU A 282 16.31 -17.84 15.01
CA GLU A 282 17.13 -18.77 14.23
C GLU A 282 17.50 -18.14 12.88
N ARG A 283 18.78 -18.21 12.50
CA ARG A 283 19.25 -17.75 11.18
C ARG A 283 19.04 -18.83 10.13
N LEU A 284 18.07 -18.62 9.26
CA LEU A 284 17.68 -19.54 8.20
C LEU A 284 18.63 -19.48 7.00
N SER A 285 19.02 -18.27 6.60
CA SER A 285 19.94 -18.04 5.48
C SER A 285 20.75 -16.78 5.75
N THR A 286 22.00 -16.71 5.28
CA THR A 286 22.89 -15.57 5.54
C THR A 286 23.81 -15.31 4.34
N GLY A 287 24.24 -14.07 4.19
CA GLY A 287 25.27 -13.72 3.22
C GLY A 287 25.96 -12.40 3.53
N LYS A 288 27.02 -12.13 2.76
CA LYS A 288 27.82 -10.91 2.84
C LYS A 288 28.21 -10.44 1.44
N ILE A 289 28.25 -9.13 1.25
CA ILE A 289 28.58 -8.50 -0.02
C ILE A 289 29.57 -7.38 0.28
N ASN A 290 30.75 -7.42 -0.35
CA ASN A 290 31.69 -6.30 -0.30
C ASN A 290 31.16 -5.17 -1.17
N THR A 291 31.36 -3.93 -0.72
CA THR A 291 30.90 -2.73 -1.43
C THR A 291 32.07 -1.82 -1.71
N ASP A 292 32.01 -1.11 -2.83
CA ASP A 292 32.98 -0.06 -3.16
C ASP A 292 32.72 1.22 -2.37
N GLU A 293 33.57 2.22 -2.59
CA GLU A 293 33.37 3.58 -2.08
C GLU A 293 32.05 4.18 -2.60
N ILE A 294 31.33 4.91 -1.75
CA ILE A 294 30.07 5.58 -2.10
C ILE A 294 30.21 7.07 -1.82
N ASP A 295 30.14 7.89 -2.86
CA ASP A 295 30.16 9.35 -2.75
C ASP A 295 28.99 9.88 -1.89
N SER A 296 29.17 11.06 -1.33
CA SER A 296 28.12 11.76 -0.59
C SER A 296 26.88 12.03 -1.46
N TYR A 297 25.70 11.86 -0.89
CA TYR A 297 24.38 11.91 -1.54
C TYR A 297 24.19 10.92 -2.70
N LYS A 298 24.99 9.84 -2.76
CA LYS A 298 24.85 8.77 -3.77
C LYS A 298 24.27 7.49 -3.19
N ARG A 299 23.87 6.62 -4.13
CA ARG A 299 23.19 5.34 -3.90
C ARG A 299 23.96 4.23 -4.59
N LEU A 300 24.20 3.13 -3.90
CA LEU A 300 24.75 1.90 -4.46
C LEU A 300 23.66 0.82 -4.49
N TRP A 301 23.26 0.40 -5.69
CA TRP A 301 22.28 -0.66 -5.88
C TRP A 301 22.95 -2.01 -6.11
N ILE A 302 22.43 -3.06 -5.46
CA ILE A 302 22.95 -4.42 -5.48
C ILE A 302 21.78 -5.39 -5.64
N THR A 303 21.91 -6.38 -6.52
CA THR A 303 20.94 -7.47 -6.65
C THR A 303 21.57 -8.77 -6.14
N PRO A 304 21.34 -9.14 -4.87
CA PRO A 304 21.87 -10.38 -4.31
C PRO A 304 21.11 -11.60 -4.82
N GLN A 305 21.74 -12.78 -4.77
CA GLN A 305 21.02 -14.04 -4.74
C GLN A 305 20.80 -14.45 -3.28
N ILE A 306 19.53 -14.58 -2.89
CA ILE A 306 19.11 -14.90 -1.53
C ILE A 306 18.24 -16.13 -1.61
N ILE A 307 18.82 -17.29 -1.34
CA ILE A 307 18.08 -18.56 -1.34
C ILE A 307 17.43 -18.75 0.02
N ILE A 308 16.10 -18.88 0.01
CA ILE A 308 15.32 -19.32 1.17
C ILE A 308 15.55 -20.82 1.34
N PRO A 309 15.82 -21.35 2.55
CA PRO A 309 16.03 -22.78 2.74
C PRO A 309 14.89 -23.63 2.18
N GLU A 310 15.19 -24.79 1.61
CA GLU A 310 14.20 -25.71 1.06
C GLU A 310 13.27 -26.30 2.15
N HIS A 311 13.78 -26.39 3.38
CA HIS A 311 13.06 -26.91 4.54
C HIS A 311 13.05 -25.87 5.64
N LEU A 312 11.86 -25.35 5.94
CA LEU A 312 11.62 -24.44 7.05
C LEU A 312 11.32 -25.23 8.33
N PRO A 313 11.61 -24.67 9.51
CA PRO A 313 11.34 -25.33 10.80
C PRO A 313 9.84 -25.50 11.10
N ALA A 314 8.96 -24.79 10.37
CA ALA A 314 7.52 -24.94 10.41
C ALA A 314 6.94 -24.77 9.00
N ASP A 315 5.76 -25.34 8.76
CA ASP A 315 5.08 -25.29 7.45
C ASP A 315 4.78 -23.88 6.98
N LYS A 316 4.40 -23.01 7.91
CA LYS A 316 4.25 -21.56 7.75
C LYS A 316 5.03 -20.89 8.88
N LEU A 317 5.79 -19.87 8.54
CA LEU A 317 6.67 -19.17 9.47
C LEU A 317 6.73 -17.68 9.15
N LYS A 318 6.54 -16.83 10.16
CA LYS A 318 6.90 -15.41 10.08
C LYS A 318 8.41 -15.28 10.29
N ALA A 319 9.04 -14.46 9.47
CA ALA A 319 10.47 -14.23 9.49
C ALA A 319 10.79 -12.76 9.19
N LYS A 320 12.06 -12.40 9.36
CA LYS A 320 12.59 -11.09 8.98
C LYS A 320 13.78 -11.24 8.04
N LEU A 321 13.78 -10.50 6.94
CA LEU A 321 15.01 -10.19 6.23
C LEU A 321 15.71 -9.05 6.98
N LYS A 322 16.93 -9.27 7.46
CA LYS A 322 17.74 -8.28 8.17
C LYS A 322 18.95 -7.86 7.37
N LEU A 323 19.27 -6.58 7.42
CA LEU A 323 20.44 -5.96 6.80
C LEU A 323 21.32 -5.32 7.87
N ARG A 324 22.63 -5.42 7.70
CA ARG A 324 23.61 -4.66 8.46
C ARG A 324 24.76 -4.24 7.57
N TYR A 325 24.98 -2.94 7.44
CA TYR A 325 26.12 -2.39 6.72
C TYR A 325 27.22 -1.94 7.69
N THR A 326 28.45 -2.34 7.40
CA THR A 326 29.64 -1.96 8.18
C THR A 326 30.71 -1.32 7.32
N GLU A 327 31.36 -0.30 7.85
CA GLU A 327 32.54 0.37 7.29
C GLU A 327 33.69 0.21 8.30
N GLU A 328 34.83 -0.34 7.87
CA GLU A 328 35.99 -0.58 8.76
C GLU A 328 35.66 -1.33 10.07
N GLY A 329 34.64 -2.21 10.03
CA GLY A 329 34.15 -2.97 11.18
C GLY A 329 33.12 -2.24 12.05
N ASN A 330 32.88 -0.94 11.83
CA ASN A 330 31.87 -0.16 12.54
C ASN A 330 30.50 -0.33 11.89
N GLN A 331 29.45 -0.50 12.70
CA GLN A 331 28.07 -0.56 12.21
C GLN A 331 27.61 0.82 11.78
N MET A 332 27.31 0.97 10.49
CA MET A 332 26.83 2.22 9.90
C MET A 332 25.31 2.23 9.70
N SER A 333 24.71 1.06 9.46
CA SER A 333 23.27 0.94 9.23
C SER A 333 22.75 -0.45 9.60
N VAL A 334 21.55 -0.52 10.15
CA VAL A 334 20.77 -1.76 10.30
C VAL A 334 19.34 -1.57 9.83
N ASN A 335 18.78 -2.58 9.17
CA ASN A 335 17.37 -2.56 8.82
C ASN A 335 16.73 -3.95 8.81
N GLU A 336 15.40 -3.99 8.80
CA GLU A 336 14.64 -5.24 8.82
C GLU A 336 13.29 -5.15 8.09
N TYR A 337 12.89 -6.26 7.47
CA TYR A 337 11.66 -6.41 6.71
C TYR A 337 10.94 -7.68 7.12
N GLU A 338 9.69 -7.57 7.56
CA GLU A 338 8.86 -8.74 7.83
C GLU A 338 8.49 -9.46 6.52
N ILE A 339 8.61 -10.78 6.54
CA ILE A 339 8.22 -11.68 5.45
C ILE A 339 7.53 -12.91 6.02
N LEU A 340 6.65 -13.51 5.23
CA LEU A 340 6.07 -14.83 5.50
C LEU A 340 6.76 -15.86 4.61
N LEU A 341 7.21 -16.96 5.21
CA LEU A 341 7.80 -18.08 4.52
C LEU A 341 6.90 -19.30 4.69
N ALA A 342 6.74 -20.11 3.64
CA ALA A 342 6.01 -21.36 3.75
C ALA A 342 6.66 -22.50 2.94
N ASN A 343 6.64 -23.70 3.53
CA ASN A 343 6.98 -24.92 2.82
C ASN A 343 5.96 -25.17 1.70
N LYS A 344 6.41 -25.74 0.57
CA LYS A 344 5.51 -26.09 -0.54
C LYS A 344 4.44 -27.12 -0.11
N GLU A 345 4.74 -27.92 0.91
CA GLU A 345 3.79 -28.89 1.47
C GLU A 345 2.66 -28.26 2.29
N TRP A 346 2.85 -27.04 2.82
CA TRP A 346 1.79 -26.30 3.53
C TRP A 346 0.55 -26.05 2.65
N VAL A 347 0.76 -25.92 1.35
CA VAL A 347 -0.29 -25.69 0.35
C VAL A 347 -0.67 -26.95 -0.42
N ARG A 348 0.08 -28.05 -0.26
CA ARG A 348 -0.15 -29.34 -0.92
C ARG A 348 -0.76 -30.32 0.06
N THR A 349 -2.07 -30.28 0.17
CA THR A 349 -2.80 -31.20 1.05
C THR A 349 -3.77 -32.05 0.24
N ALA A 350 -3.88 -33.32 0.63
CA ALA A 350 -4.77 -34.27 -0.01
C ALA A 350 -6.23 -33.86 0.23
N VAL A 351 -6.88 -33.32 -0.78
CA VAL A 351 -8.33 -33.46 -0.90
C VAL A 351 -8.60 -34.96 -1.01
N GLY A 352 -9.54 -35.49 -0.24
CA GLY A 352 -9.89 -36.93 -0.28
C GLY A 352 -10.26 -37.41 -1.68
N ASN A 353 -10.70 -38.67 -1.84
CA ASN A 353 -11.18 -39.19 -3.12
C ASN A 353 -12.50 -38.51 -3.57
N LYS A 354 -12.41 -37.26 -4.02
CA LYS A 354 -13.48 -36.42 -4.54
C LYS A 354 -13.27 -36.22 -6.04
N ASN A 355 -14.36 -36.25 -6.81
CA ASN A 355 -14.30 -36.02 -8.24
C ASN A 355 -14.46 -34.52 -8.53
N ILE A 356 -13.35 -33.86 -8.83
CA ILE A 356 -13.31 -32.44 -9.18
C ILE A 356 -13.16 -32.30 -10.68
N VAL A 357 -13.94 -31.40 -11.28
CA VAL A 357 -13.89 -31.13 -12.72
C VAL A 357 -13.44 -29.69 -12.95
N LEU A 358 -12.49 -29.49 -13.87
CA LEU A 358 -12.00 -28.17 -14.27
C LEU A 358 -12.48 -27.82 -15.68
N VAL A 359 -13.08 -26.65 -15.81
CA VAL A 359 -13.21 -25.91 -17.07
C VAL A 359 -12.39 -24.63 -16.93
N GLY A 360 -11.24 -24.56 -17.60
CA GLY A 360 -10.36 -23.41 -17.50
C GLY A 360 -9.15 -23.51 -18.42
N ASN A 361 -8.42 -22.40 -18.50
CA ASN A 361 -7.20 -22.29 -19.28
C ASN A 361 -6.01 -23.02 -18.63
N ASP A 362 -4.84 -22.93 -19.28
CA ASP A 362 -3.62 -23.56 -18.79
C ASP A 362 -3.10 -22.92 -17.50
N GLU A 363 -3.37 -21.63 -17.28
CA GLU A 363 -3.02 -20.96 -16.03
C GLU A 363 -3.80 -21.56 -14.86
N ALA A 364 -5.12 -21.74 -15.00
CA ALA A 364 -5.93 -22.43 -13.99
C ALA A 364 -5.46 -23.88 -13.74
N SER A 365 -5.01 -24.56 -14.79
CA SER A 365 -4.43 -25.90 -14.65
C SER A 365 -3.13 -25.85 -13.84
N LYS A 366 -2.25 -24.89 -14.14
CA LYS A 366 -0.97 -24.70 -13.44
C LYS A 366 -1.17 -24.38 -11.95
N THR A 367 -2.12 -23.51 -11.61
CA THR A 367 -2.39 -23.12 -10.22
C THR A 367 -2.96 -24.29 -9.41
N LEU A 368 -3.92 -25.04 -9.96
CA LEU A 368 -4.49 -26.22 -9.31
C LEU A 368 -3.47 -27.38 -9.17
N ASN A 369 -2.63 -27.60 -10.17
CA ASN A 369 -1.54 -28.57 -10.09
C ASN A 369 -0.52 -28.18 -9.02
N HIS A 370 -0.23 -26.89 -8.85
CA HIS A 370 0.74 -26.40 -7.86
C HIS A 370 0.31 -26.72 -6.43
N ILE A 371 -0.98 -26.57 -6.11
CA ILE A 371 -1.56 -26.95 -4.81
C ILE A 371 -1.83 -28.46 -4.69
N GLY A 372 -1.40 -29.27 -5.66
CA GLY A 372 -1.53 -30.72 -5.63
C GLY A 372 -2.95 -31.25 -5.85
N LEU A 373 -3.85 -30.44 -6.44
CA LEU A 373 -5.23 -30.85 -6.65
C LEU A 373 -5.35 -31.85 -7.81
N LYS A 374 -6.04 -32.97 -7.57
CA LYS A 374 -6.42 -33.90 -8.63
C LYS A 374 -7.78 -33.49 -9.20
N TYR A 375 -7.85 -33.37 -10.52
CA TYR A 375 -9.08 -32.99 -11.22
C TYR A 375 -9.14 -33.62 -12.62
N THR A 376 -10.34 -33.69 -13.19
CA THR A 376 -10.56 -34.03 -14.59
C THR A 376 -10.79 -32.74 -15.39
N LYS A 377 -9.91 -32.42 -16.34
CA LYS A 377 -10.12 -31.29 -17.25
C LYS A 377 -11.10 -31.69 -18.34
N THR A 378 -12.12 -30.88 -18.59
CA THR A 378 -13.05 -31.10 -19.72
C THR A 378 -12.84 -30.04 -20.80
N ASN A 379 -13.29 -30.35 -22.02
CA ASN A 379 -13.15 -29.46 -23.17
C ASN A 379 -14.18 -28.31 -23.18
N GLY A 380 -15.16 -28.35 -22.28
CA GLY A 380 -16.20 -27.33 -22.19
C GLY A 380 -17.17 -27.54 -21.03
N ILE A 381 -18.00 -26.53 -20.81
CA ILE A 381 -18.97 -26.47 -19.71
C ILE A 381 -20.00 -27.60 -19.83
N ALA A 382 -20.53 -27.86 -21.02
CA ALA A 382 -21.55 -28.90 -21.22
C ALA A 382 -21.07 -30.31 -20.79
N ASP A 383 -19.80 -30.63 -21.02
CA ASP A 383 -19.20 -31.90 -20.59
C ASP A 383 -18.96 -31.91 -19.07
N ALA A 384 -18.56 -30.78 -18.50
CA ALA A 384 -18.39 -30.65 -17.05
C ALA A 384 -19.70 -30.83 -16.29
N LEU A 385 -20.79 -30.24 -16.76
CA LEU A 385 -22.11 -30.33 -16.12
C LEU A 385 -22.70 -31.76 -16.18
N LYS A 386 -22.27 -32.58 -17.16
CA LYS A 386 -22.66 -33.99 -17.28
C LYS A 386 -21.77 -34.90 -16.43
N ALA A 387 -20.58 -34.45 -16.07
CA ALA A 387 -19.67 -35.23 -15.24
C ALA A 387 -20.24 -35.35 -13.83
N LYS A 388 -20.31 -36.58 -13.31
CA LYS A 388 -20.72 -36.84 -11.91
C LYS A 388 -19.62 -36.37 -10.97
N SER A 389 -19.60 -35.08 -10.66
CA SER A 389 -18.58 -34.38 -9.87
C SER A 389 -19.09 -34.00 -8.49
N ASP A 390 -18.18 -33.96 -7.53
CA ASP A 390 -18.42 -33.35 -6.20
C ASP A 390 -18.25 -31.82 -6.26
N LEU A 391 -17.45 -31.32 -7.22
CA LEU A 391 -17.19 -29.90 -7.42
C LEU A 391 -16.80 -29.61 -8.87
N ILE A 392 -17.35 -28.53 -9.43
CA ILE A 392 -16.89 -27.96 -10.71
C ILE A 392 -16.14 -26.66 -10.44
N ILE A 393 -14.92 -26.55 -10.96
CA ILE A 393 -14.14 -25.30 -10.97
C ILE A 393 -14.22 -24.71 -12.37
N LEU A 394 -14.76 -23.50 -12.48
CA LEU A 394 -14.86 -22.72 -13.69
C LEU A 394 -13.90 -21.53 -13.57
N SER A 395 -12.97 -21.37 -14.52
CA SER A 395 -11.96 -20.31 -14.46
C SER A 395 -11.83 -19.57 -15.78
N GLY A 396 -11.80 -18.24 -15.71
CA GLY A 396 -11.58 -17.37 -16.87
C GLY A 396 -12.68 -17.49 -17.92
N LEU A 397 -13.94 -17.54 -17.48
CA LEU A 397 -15.10 -17.60 -18.37
C LEU A 397 -15.19 -16.32 -19.20
N ASP A 398 -15.16 -16.46 -20.53
CA ASP A 398 -15.20 -15.34 -21.48
C ASP A 398 -16.63 -14.79 -21.70
N LYS A 399 -16.70 -13.54 -22.16
CA LYS A 399 -17.92 -12.82 -22.56
C LYS A 399 -18.68 -13.49 -23.70
N SER A 400 -18.02 -14.35 -24.47
CA SER A 400 -18.64 -15.09 -25.57
C SER A 400 -19.53 -16.26 -25.13
N ILE A 401 -19.57 -16.59 -23.83
CA ILE A 401 -20.43 -17.66 -23.32
C ILE A 401 -21.90 -17.26 -23.46
N SER A 402 -22.68 -18.14 -24.09
CA SER A 402 -24.09 -17.89 -24.33
C SER A 402 -24.90 -17.93 -23.03
N ALA A 403 -25.96 -17.12 -22.97
CA ALA A 403 -26.90 -17.11 -21.83
C ALA A 403 -27.51 -18.51 -21.57
N GLY A 404 -27.64 -19.35 -22.60
CA GLY A 404 -28.09 -20.74 -22.46
C GLY A 404 -27.15 -21.59 -21.60
N VAL A 405 -25.84 -21.50 -21.85
CA VAL A 405 -24.83 -22.25 -21.07
C VAL A 405 -24.76 -21.74 -19.63
N LEU A 406 -24.85 -20.43 -19.41
CA LEU A 406 -24.91 -19.87 -18.06
C LEU A 406 -26.16 -20.36 -17.31
N LYS A 407 -27.32 -20.44 -17.99
CA LYS A 407 -28.54 -21.01 -17.41
C LYS A 407 -28.35 -22.48 -17.01
N GLU A 408 -27.60 -23.26 -17.79
CA GLU A 408 -27.28 -24.65 -17.44
C GLU A 408 -26.39 -24.75 -16.20
N ILE A 409 -25.37 -23.88 -16.07
CA ILE A 409 -24.54 -23.81 -14.84
C ILE A 409 -25.43 -23.50 -13.63
N ARG A 410 -26.29 -22.47 -13.75
CA ARG A 410 -27.19 -22.10 -12.66
C ARG A 410 -28.15 -23.23 -12.29
N ASN A 411 -28.74 -23.91 -13.29
CA ASN A 411 -29.59 -25.06 -13.05
C ASN A 411 -28.85 -26.21 -12.36
N TYR A 412 -27.58 -26.45 -12.71
CA TYR A 412 -26.76 -27.45 -12.02
C TYR A 412 -26.60 -27.11 -10.53
N VAL A 413 -26.24 -25.86 -10.20
CA VAL A 413 -26.11 -25.42 -8.81
C VAL A 413 -27.46 -25.51 -8.08
N ALA A 414 -28.53 -24.97 -8.66
CA ALA A 414 -29.88 -25.00 -8.08
C ALA A 414 -30.35 -26.42 -7.70
N ASN A 415 -29.90 -27.44 -8.44
CA ASN A 415 -30.23 -28.84 -8.20
C ASN A 415 -29.30 -29.58 -7.23
N GLY A 416 -28.39 -28.87 -6.54
CA GLY A 416 -27.49 -29.43 -5.53
C GLY A 416 -26.03 -29.54 -5.98
N GLY A 417 -25.71 -29.08 -7.18
CA GLY A 417 -24.33 -28.98 -7.66
C GLY A 417 -23.53 -27.94 -6.89
N LYS A 418 -22.21 -28.13 -6.82
CA LYS A 418 -21.29 -27.18 -6.19
C LYS A 418 -20.31 -26.64 -7.21
N ALA A 419 -20.05 -25.34 -7.17
CA ALA A 419 -19.14 -24.70 -8.11
C ALA A 419 -18.19 -23.68 -7.46
N ILE A 420 -16.98 -23.58 -7.98
CA ILE A 420 -16.09 -22.43 -7.77
C ILE A 420 -15.95 -21.69 -9.09
N ILE A 421 -16.14 -20.37 -9.08
CA ILE A 421 -15.98 -19.51 -10.25
C ILE A 421 -14.82 -18.54 -9.99
N LEU A 422 -13.78 -18.63 -10.81
CA LEU A 422 -12.55 -17.84 -10.66
C LEU A 422 -12.40 -16.83 -11.81
N ASN A 423 -12.16 -15.55 -11.49
CA ASN A 423 -11.84 -14.47 -12.44
C ASN A 423 -12.79 -14.44 -13.66
N SER A 424 -14.09 -14.33 -13.38
CA SER A 424 -15.17 -14.48 -14.36
C SER A 424 -16.32 -13.51 -14.04
N GLU A 425 -16.00 -12.22 -13.99
CA GLU A 425 -16.87 -11.21 -13.39
C GLU A 425 -18.19 -11.04 -14.16
N GLU A 426 -18.11 -10.90 -15.49
CA GLU A 426 -19.27 -10.78 -16.37
C GLU A 426 -20.18 -12.02 -16.25
N ALA A 427 -19.60 -13.23 -16.32
CA ALA A 427 -20.37 -14.47 -16.24
C ALA A 427 -21.06 -14.59 -14.86
N SER A 428 -20.38 -14.18 -13.79
CA SER A 428 -20.92 -14.19 -12.43
C SER A 428 -22.12 -13.25 -12.29
N GLN A 429 -22.04 -12.05 -12.87
CA GLN A 429 -23.16 -11.11 -12.91
C GLN A 429 -24.36 -11.68 -13.66
N VAL A 430 -24.14 -12.32 -14.81
CA VAL A 430 -25.24 -12.90 -15.61
C VAL A 430 -25.86 -14.14 -14.96
N LEU A 431 -25.06 -14.93 -14.23
CA LEU A 431 -25.57 -16.08 -13.46
C LEU A 431 -26.46 -15.62 -12.30
N TYR A 432 -26.05 -14.59 -11.58
CA TYR A 432 -26.72 -14.12 -10.36
C TYR A 432 -27.02 -12.61 -10.40
N PRO A 433 -27.80 -12.11 -11.39
CA PRO A 433 -28.02 -10.68 -11.57
C PRO A 433 -28.80 -10.03 -10.42
N GLU A 434 -29.55 -10.82 -9.65
CA GLU A 434 -30.25 -10.36 -8.44
C GLU A 434 -29.29 -10.11 -7.27
N TYR A 435 -28.13 -10.77 -7.25
CA TYR A 435 -27.16 -10.73 -6.16
C TYR A 435 -25.90 -9.95 -6.52
N ILE A 436 -25.45 -10.02 -7.78
CA ILE A 436 -24.26 -9.33 -8.29
C ILE A 436 -24.73 -8.27 -9.28
N THR A 437 -24.61 -7.00 -8.91
CA THR A 437 -25.08 -5.87 -9.72
C THR A 437 -23.98 -5.27 -10.60
N GLY A 438 -22.75 -5.71 -10.41
CA GLY A 438 -21.58 -5.32 -11.20
C GLY A 438 -20.29 -5.66 -10.47
N TRP A 439 -19.19 -5.03 -10.88
CA TRP A 439 -17.89 -5.15 -10.23
C TRP A 439 -17.13 -3.83 -10.33
N ILE A 440 -16.10 -3.70 -9.50
CA ILE A 440 -15.12 -2.62 -9.55
C ILE A 440 -13.75 -3.20 -9.89
N LYS A 441 -12.97 -2.46 -10.67
CA LYS A 441 -11.53 -2.70 -10.80
C LYS A 441 -10.82 -1.81 -9.78
N PRO A 442 -10.19 -2.37 -8.73
CA PRO A 442 -9.40 -1.60 -7.78
C PRO A 442 -8.33 -0.77 -8.49
N THR A 443 -7.98 0.40 -7.93
CA THR A 443 -6.89 1.22 -8.47
C THR A 443 -5.54 0.54 -8.30
N GLU A 444 -5.27 -0.03 -7.12
CA GLU A 444 -4.09 -0.85 -6.83
C GLU A 444 -4.44 -2.33 -6.59
N GLY A 445 -5.50 -2.59 -5.82
CA GLY A 445 -5.95 -3.95 -5.52
C GLY A 445 -4.97 -4.75 -4.64
N ASP A 446 -4.06 -4.07 -3.95
CA ASP A 446 -2.94 -4.64 -3.19
C ASP A 446 -3.32 -5.09 -1.77
N ILE A 447 -4.50 -4.69 -1.28
CA ILE A 447 -5.03 -5.04 0.05
C ILE A 447 -6.46 -5.55 -0.07
N VAL A 448 -6.71 -6.71 0.52
CA VAL A 448 -8.04 -7.30 0.74
C VAL A 448 -8.18 -7.57 2.24
N ASN A 449 -9.38 -7.37 2.79
CA ASN A 449 -9.66 -7.63 4.20
C ASN A 449 -10.73 -8.72 4.33
N MET A 450 -10.63 -9.54 5.38
CA MET A 450 -11.64 -10.55 5.70
C MET A 450 -12.89 -9.87 6.25
N GLU A 451 -14.06 -10.21 5.70
CA GLU A 451 -15.36 -9.79 6.23
C GLU A 451 -15.92 -10.82 7.23
N VAL A 452 -15.65 -12.11 6.98
CA VAL A 452 -16.04 -13.24 7.83
C VAL A 452 -14.78 -14.04 8.15
N SER A 453 -13.96 -13.53 9.08
CA SER A 453 -12.63 -14.08 9.41
C SER A 453 -12.66 -15.53 9.93
N GLU A 454 -13.78 -15.94 10.51
CA GLU A 454 -14.05 -17.30 11.00
C GLU A 454 -14.41 -18.29 9.88
N SER A 455 -14.61 -17.81 8.65
CA SER A 455 -14.94 -18.67 7.53
C SER A 455 -13.80 -19.65 7.24
N PRO A 456 -14.09 -20.96 7.01
CA PRO A 456 -13.05 -21.95 6.71
C PRO A 456 -12.22 -21.65 5.45
N VAL A 457 -12.65 -20.70 4.61
CA VAL A 457 -11.83 -20.25 3.48
C VAL A 457 -10.54 -19.57 3.93
N PHE A 458 -10.49 -19.07 5.18
CA PHE A 458 -9.33 -18.41 5.78
C PHE A 458 -8.60 -19.29 6.80
N ASP A 459 -8.90 -20.60 6.87
CA ASP A 459 -8.21 -21.52 7.78
C ASP A 459 -6.68 -21.41 7.63
N ASP A 460 -5.99 -21.07 8.73
CA ASP A 460 -4.53 -20.86 8.80
C ASP A 460 -4.01 -19.63 8.01
N ILE A 461 -4.86 -18.64 7.75
CA ILE A 461 -4.50 -17.34 7.17
C ILE A 461 -4.82 -16.25 8.20
N ASP A 462 -3.84 -15.42 8.56
CA ASP A 462 -4.03 -14.34 9.53
C ASP A 462 -4.71 -13.11 8.89
N LEU A 463 -5.37 -12.28 9.71
CA LEU A 463 -6.16 -11.12 9.29
C LEU A 463 -5.43 -10.14 8.33
N LEU A 464 -4.10 -10.03 8.45
CA LEU A 464 -3.29 -9.11 7.65
C LEU A 464 -2.52 -9.80 6.52
N GLU A 465 -2.78 -11.07 6.22
CA GLU A 465 -2.05 -11.81 5.18
C GLU A 465 -2.68 -11.72 3.79
N LEU A 466 -3.91 -11.23 3.65
CA LEU A 466 -4.55 -11.01 2.34
C LEU A 466 -4.09 -9.70 1.66
N ARG A 467 -2.78 -9.48 1.58
CA ARG A 467 -2.19 -8.28 0.98
C ARG A 467 -0.85 -8.60 0.33
N TYR A 468 -0.46 -7.76 -0.63
CA TYR A 468 0.89 -7.75 -1.21
C TYR A 468 1.33 -9.09 -1.79
N PHE A 469 0.43 -9.75 -2.53
CA PHE A 469 0.74 -11.04 -3.13
C PHE A 469 1.87 -10.95 -4.14
N ASN A 470 2.87 -11.78 -3.94
CA ASN A 470 4.11 -11.80 -4.71
C ASN A 470 3.93 -12.48 -6.07
N ASN A 471 4.63 -11.97 -7.09
CA ASN A 471 4.80 -12.62 -8.39
C ASN A 471 6.25 -12.61 -8.88
N ASN A 472 7.21 -12.37 -7.99
CA ASN A 472 8.64 -12.26 -8.25
C ASN A 472 9.02 -11.14 -9.23
N LYS A 473 8.14 -10.18 -9.48
CA LYS A 473 8.39 -9.01 -10.33
C LYS A 473 8.51 -7.73 -9.50
N ARG A 474 9.14 -6.73 -10.10
CA ARG A 474 9.30 -5.38 -9.55
C ARG A 474 8.11 -4.51 -9.96
N GLU A 475 6.92 -4.88 -9.48
CA GLU A 475 5.68 -4.18 -9.76
C GLU A 475 4.75 -4.22 -8.54
N ILE A 476 3.72 -3.36 -8.53
CA ILE A 476 2.79 -3.26 -7.41
C ILE A 476 2.16 -4.63 -7.15
N PRO A 477 2.27 -5.16 -5.92
CA PRO A 477 1.75 -6.47 -5.61
C PRO A 477 0.22 -6.45 -5.47
N VAL A 478 -0.48 -6.98 -6.47
CA VAL A 478 -1.95 -7.13 -6.49
C VAL A 478 -2.45 -8.32 -5.68
N ALA A 479 -3.41 -8.11 -4.79
CA ALA A 479 -4.14 -9.14 -4.04
C ALA A 479 -5.45 -9.61 -4.73
N CYS A 480 -6.16 -8.70 -5.43
CA CYS A 480 -7.31 -9.05 -6.26
C CYS A 480 -7.38 -8.19 -7.52
N HIS A 481 -7.91 -8.75 -8.61
CA HIS A 481 -8.04 -8.04 -9.90
C HIS A 481 -9.31 -7.22 -9.98
N TYR A 482 -10.38 -7.73 -9.37
CA TYR A 482 -11.70 -7.12 -9.33
C TYR A 482 -12.34 -7.34 -7.96
N ALA A 483 -13.45 -6.65 -7.69
CA ALA A 483 -14.28 -6.90 -6.52
C ALA A 483 -15.77 -6.72 -6.89
N PHE A 484 -16.62 -7.66 -6.48
CA PHE A 484 -18.03 -7.68 -6.87
C PHE A 484 -18.84 -6.64 -6.10
N LYS A 485 -19.80 -6.00 -6.78
CA LYS A 485 -20.87 -5.24 -6.15
C LYS A 485 -22.01 -6.21 -5.86
N VAL A 486 -22.34 -6.38 -4.59
CA VAL A 486 -23.32 -7.36 -4.15
C VAL A 486 -24.52 -6.69 -3.48
N ASN A 487 -25.71 -7.18 -3.78
CA ASN A 487 -26.92 -6.86 -3.02
C ASN A 487 -26.94 -7.73 -1.76
N ARG A 488 -27.21 -7.12 -0.61
CA ARG A 488 -27.39 -7.87 0.64
C ARG A 488 -28.61 -8.79 0.52
N ASN A 489 -28.41 -10.06 0.82
CA ASN A 489 -29.44 -11.08 0.74
C ASN A 489 -29.05 -12.28 1.63
N ASP A 490 -30.02 -12.99 2.18
CA ASP A 490 -29.78 -14.16 3.04
C ASP A 490 -29.07 -15.32 2.30
N HIS A 491 -29.14 -15.33 0.97
CA HIS A 491 -28.45 -16.29 0.11
C HIS A 491 -27.01 -15.90 -0.25
N VAL A 492 -26.55 -14.70 0.16
CA VAL A 492 -25.26 -14.13 -0.26
C VAL A 492 -24.40 -13.85 0.96
N GLU A 493 -23.23 -14.47 1.00
CA GLU A 493 -22.23 -14.24 2.03
C GLU A 493 -20.97 -13.63 1.40
N ALA A 494 -20.70 -12.37 1.71
CA ALA A 494 -19.47 -11.71 1.28
C ALA A 494 -18.35 -12.03 2.28
N LEU A 495 -17.37 -12.83 1.85
CA LEU A 495 -16.33 -13.37 2.74
C LEU A 495 -15.12 -12.44 2.87
N ALA A 496 -14.83 -11.66 1.84
CA ALA A 496 -13.74 -10.70 1.83
C ALA A 496 -14.18 -9.40 1.15
N SER A 497 -13.52 -8.29 1.47
CA SER A 497 -13.74 -7.01 0.82
C SER A 497 -12.45 -6.35 0.33
N GLN A 498 -12.62 -5.57 -0.73
CA GLN A 498 -11.65 -4.62 -1.23
C GLN A 498 -12.31 -3.25 -1.21
N MET A 499 -11.58 -2.24 -0.75
CA MET A 499 -12.07 -0.88 -0.73
C MET A 499 -11.01 0.06 -1.29
N LYS A 500 -11.45 1.05 -2.08
CA LYS A 500 -10.56 2.11 -2.55
C LYS A 500 -9.94 2.84 -1.35
N ILE A 501 -8.64 3.12 -1.42
CA ILE A 501 -8.01 4.04 -0.48
C ILE A 501 -8.65 5.41 -0.70
N HIS A 502 -9.13 6.02 0.39
CA HIS A 502 -9.79 7.31 0.41
C HIS A 502 -11.18 7.38 -0.24
N GLY A 503 -12.20 7.51 0.62
CA GLY A 503 -13.55 7.90 0.20
C GLY A 503 -14.08 9.03 1.06
N TYR A 504 -14.24 10.24 0.53
CA TYR A 504 -14.96 11.29 1.26
C TYR A 504 -16.44 10.90 1.40
N ILE A 505 -16.82 10.47 2.60
CA ILE A 505 -18.19 10.08 2.91
C ILE A 505 -18.92 11.27 3.53
N ASN A 506 -19.54 12.07 2.66
CA ASN A 506 -20.33 13.24 3.04
C ASN A 506 -21.83 12.98 2.82
N GLY A 507 -22.66 13.83 3.41
CA GLY A 507 -24.10 13.81 3.20
C GLY A 507 -24.88 12.93 4.19
N GLU A 508 -26.16 12.76 3.89
CA GLU A 508 -27.09 11.95 4.70
C GLU A 508 -26.81 10.45 4.56
N MET A 509 -27.30 9.63 5.50
CA MET A 509 -27.00 8.19 5.55
C MET A 509 -27.21 7.46 4.21
N LYS A 510 -28.23 7.84 3.44
CA LYS A 510 -28.50 7.26 2.12
C LYS A 510 -27.38 7.59 1.12
N GLU A 511 -26.98 8.85 1.00
CA GLU A 511 -25.91 9.31 0.10
C GLU A 511 -24.58 8.66 0.48
N ARG A 512 -24.33 8.52 1.78
CA ARG A 512 -23.16 7.83 2.33
C ARG A 512 -23.13 6.36 1.92
N ALA A 513 -24.25 5.66 2.05
CA ALA A 513 -24.37 4.26 1.65
C ALA A 513 -24.15 4.08 0.13
N GLU A 514 -24.82 4.90 -0.68
CA GLU A 514 -24.67 4.91 -2.14
C GLU A 514 -23.23 5.20 -2.59
N TYR A 515 -22.50 6.04 -1.86
CA TYR A 515 -21.09 6.30 -2.14
C TYR A 515 -20.20 5.11 -1.75
N VAL A 516 -20.42 4.50 -0.58
CA VAL A 516 -19.67 3.30 -0.16
C VAL A 516 -19.82 2.17 -1.15
N GLU A 517 -21.02 1.96 -1.71
CA GLU A 517 -21.29 0.97 -2.78
C GLU A 517 -20.48 1.21 -4.06
N LYS A 518 -19.96 2.42 -4.29
CA LYS A 518 -19.10 2.74 -5.44
C LYS A 518 -17.63 2.45 -5.17
N ILE A 519 -17.20 2.47 -3.91
CA ILE A 519 -15.78 2.37 -3.51
C ILE A 519 -15.42 1.07 -2.80
N LYS A 520 -16.40 0.30 -2.33
CA LYS A 520 -16.22 -1.02 -1.72
C LYS A 520 -16.82 -2.10 -2.62
N GLY A 521 -16.10 -3.21 -2.76
CA GLY A 521 -16.57 -4.43 -3.41
C GLY A 521 -16.07 -5.66 -2.66
N PHE A 522 -16.46 -6.83 -3.13
CA PHE A 522 -16.21 -8.10 -2.46
C PHE A 522 -15.52 -9.08 -3.42
N PRO A 523 -14.20 -9.34 -3.27
CA PRO A 523 -13.49 -10.25 -4.18
C PRO A 523 -13.72 -11.74 -3.89
N ILE A 524 -14.43 -12.08 -2.80
CA ILE A 524 -14.85 -13.45 -2.49
C ILE A 524 -16.30 -13.41 -2.01
N VAL A 525 -17.19 -14.09 -2.73
CA VAL A 525 -18.63 -14.15 -2.45
C VAL A 525 -19.10 -15.59 -2.53
N ARG A 526 -19.80 -16.07 -1.51
CA ARG A 526 -20.53 -17.35 -1.53
C ARG A 526 -22.01 -17.07 -1.80
N ILE A 527 -22.62 -17.85 -2.68
CA ILE A 527 -24.04 -17.77 -3.00
C ILE A 527 -24.66 -19.16 -2.86
N SER A 528 -25.70 -19.27 -2.05
CA SER A 528 -26.56 -20.46 -2.01
C SER A 528 -27.67 -20.32 -3.06
N ASP A 529 -27.81 -21.30 -3.95
CA ASP A 529 -28.87 -21.31 -4.97
C ASP A 529 -29.55 -22.69 -4.97
N GLY A 530 -30.84 -22.70 -4.64
CA GLY A 530 -31.61 -23.93 -4.46
C GLY A 530 -31.00 -24.86 -3.41
N LYS A 531 -30.57 -26.05 -3.86
CA LYS A 531 -29.94 -27.07 -3.00
C LYS A 531 -28.41 -27.03 -3.02
N GLY A 532 -27.82 -26.21 -3.89
CA GLY A 532 -26.38 -26.14 -4.08
C GLY A 532 -25.81 -24.78 -3.69
N GLU A 533 -24.53 -24.63 -3.98
CA GLU A 533 -23.76 -23.44 -3.62
C GLU A 533 -22.68 -23.16 -4.65
N VAL A 534 -22.37 -21.88 -4.79
CA VAL A 534 -21.25 -21.40 -5.60
C VAL A 534 -20.37 -20.47 -4.77
N LEU A 535 -19.06 -20.59 -4.95
CA LEU A 535 -18.08 -19.67 -4.40
C LEU A 535 -17.37 -18.95 -5.55
N ILE A 536 -17.54 -17.63 -5.59
CA ILE A 536 -17.06 -16.76 -6.65
C ILE A 536 -15.87 -15.97 -6.12
N SER A 537 -14.77 -15.94 -6.88
CA SER A 537 -13.57 -15.22 -6.48
C SER A 537 -12.87 -14.51 -7.63
N SER A 538 -12.48 -13.28 -7.38
CA SER A 538 -11.66 -12.41 -8.25
C SER A 538 -10.31 -12.07 -7.61
N MET A 539 -9.87 -12.88 -6.64
CA MET A 539 -8.53 -12.82 -6.04
C MET A 539 -7.47 -13.15 -7.11
N ALA A 540 -6.24 -12.69 -6.91
CA ALA A 540 -5.13 -12.88 -7.85
C ALA A 540 -4.57 -14.32 -7.84
N HIS A 541 -5.43 -15.30 -8.16
CA HIS A 541 -5.11 -16.73 -8.16
C HIS A 541 -4.00 -17.12 -9.15
N ASP A 542 -3.70 -16.29 -10.15
CA ASP A 542 -2.52 -16.41 -11.03
C ASP A 542 -1.19 -16.38 -10.23
N LYS A 543 -1.21 -15.82 -9.02
CA LYS A 543 -0.04 -15.76 -8.13
C LYS A 543 0.14 -16.99 -7.24
N THR A 544 -0.75 -17.98 -7.32
CA THR A 544 -0.68 -19.23 -6.53
C THR A 544 0.70 -19.89 -6.60
N THR A 545 1.36 -19.85 -7.77
CA THR A 545 2.67 -20.49 -7.95
C THR A 545 3.85 -19.73 -7.33
N THR A 546 3.64 -18.47 -6.92
CA THR A 546 4.69 -17.57 -6.40
C THR A 546 4.40 -17.04 -5.00
N ASP A 547 3.15 -17.09 -4.55
CA ASP A 547 2.71 -16.63 -3.23
C ASP A 547 1.98 -17.77 -2.47
N PRO A 548 2.52 -18.20 -1.32
CA PRO A 548 1.93 -19.30 -0.55
C PRO A 548 0.57 -18.97 0.07
N VAL A 549 0.27 -17.71 0.39
CA VAL A 549 -1.02 -17.35 1.02
C VAL A 549 -2.16 -17.49 0.01
N VAL A 550 -1.95 -17.09 -1.25
CA VAL A 550 -2.93 -17.27 -2.33
C VAL A 550 -3.19 -18.74 -2.58
N ALA A 551 -2.13 -19.54 -2.58
CA ALA A 551 -2.24 -20.98 -2.76
C ALA A 551 -3.03 -21.63 -1.63
N ARG A 552 -2.77 -21.25 -0.38
CA ARG A 552 -3.54 -21.73 0.77
C ARG A 552 -5.01 -21.30 0.68
N LEU A 553 -5.27 -20.06 0.29
CA LEU A 553 -6.62 -19.53 0.10
C LEU A 553 -7.39 -20.35 -0.93
N LEU A 554 -6.81 -20.59 -2.12
CA LEU A 554 -7.43 -21.39 -3.17
C LEU A 554 -7.70 -22.83 -2.70
N PHE A 555 -6.75 -23.43 -1.99
CA PHE A 555 -6.94 -24.75 -1.39
C PHE A 555 -8.10 -24.76 -0.39
N ASN A 556 -8.15 -23.80 0.54
CA ASN A 556 -9.21 -23.70 1.54
C ASN A 556 -10.58 -23.49 0.90
N MET A 557 -10.67 -22.70 -0.17
CA MET A 557 -11.90 -22.52 -0.96
C MET A 557 -12.40 -23.86 -1.52
N VAL A 558 -11.51 -24.66 -2.13
CA VAL A 558 -11.85 -25.99 -2.65
C VAL A 558 -12.28 -26.93 -1.53
N ASN A 559 -11.51 -26.99 -0.44
CA ASN A 559 -11.80 -27.86 0.70
C ASN A 559 -13.14 -27.48 1.36
N ASN A 560 -13.42 -26.19 1.51
CA ASN A 560 -14.67 -25.70 2.07
C ASN A 560 -15.88 -26.11 1.23
N MET A 561 -15.79 -26.02 -0.10
CA MET A 561 -16.88 -26.45 -0.99
C MET A 561 -17.06 -27.97 -1.02
N LEU A 562 -16.05 -28.77 -0.64
CA LEU A 562 -16.14 -30.23 -0.64
C LEU A 562 -16.61 -30.85 0.68
N LYS A 563 -16.72 -30.03 1.74
CA LYS A 563 -17.40 -30.39 2.99
C LYS A 563 -18.91 -30.48 2.75
#